data_AF-A0A7Y4ANQ8-F1
#
_entry.id   AF-A0A7Y4ANQ8-F1
#
_cell.length_a   1.000
_cell.length_b   1.000
_cell.length_c   1.000
_cell.angle_alpha   90.00
_cell.angle_beta   90.00
_cell.angle_gamma   90.00
#
_symmetry.space_group_name_H-M   'P 1'
#
loop_
_entity.id
_entity.type
_entity.pdbx_description
1 polymer ?
#
loop_
_entity_poly.entity_id
_entity_poly.type
_entity_poly.pdbx_seq_one_letter_code
_entity_poly.pdbx_strand_id
1 'polypeptide(L)'
;MADAVGGADQALEHIRIHRTDMVICDLNMPGITLLRLLAETDFAGEIVISSAVDEVVLKASVRMCTAHNMNFKGTISKPVIHAKLFCNI
;
A
#
# COMPACT_ATOMS: atom_id res chain seq x y z
N MET A 1 -9.71 10.79 -8.98
CA MET A 1 -8.48 11.58 -8.78
C MET A 1 -7.55 10.74 -7.93
N ALA A 2 -6.23 10.87 -8.09
CA ALA A 2 -5.27 10.20 -7.22
C ALA A 2 -4.81 11.21 -6.16
N ASP A 3 -5.18 10.98 -4.91
CA ASP A 3 -4.87 11.88 -3.80
C ASP A 3 -3.68 11.34 -3.00
N ALA A 4 -2.67 12.17 -2.75
CA ALA A 4 -1.48 11.81 -1.98
C ALA A 4 -1.62 12.28 -0.53
N VAL A 5 -1.47 11.35 0.42
CA VAL A 5 -1.59 11.63 1.86
C VAL A 5 -0.31 11.16 2.58
N GLY A 6 0.24 12.00 3.46
CA GLY A 6 1.58 11.81 4.04
C GLY A 6 1.66 11.01 5.35
N GLY A 7 0.52 10.65 5.95
CA GLY A 7 0.48 9.95 7.26
C GLY A 7 -0.54 8.82 7.29
N ALA A 8 -0.25 7.77 8.09
CA ALA A 8 -1.07 6.56 8.15
C ALA A 8 -2.51 6.85 8.62
N ASP A 9 -2.68 7.66 9.68
CA ASP A 9 -4.02 7.99 10.20
C ASP A 9 -4.83 8.84 9.20
N GLN A 10 -4.18 9.82 8.58
CA GLN A 10 -4.80 10.66 7.56
C GLN A 10 -5.19 9.84 6.32
N ALA A 11 -4.34 8.90 5.91
CA ALA A 11 -4.61 8.02 4.79
C ALA A 11 -5.77 7.07 5.10
N LEU A 12 -5.82 6.50 6.31
CA LEU A 12 -6.93 5.65 6.74
C LEU A 12 -8.26 6.43 6.73
N GLU A 13 -8.27 7.65 7.27
CA GLU A 13 -9.49 8.46 7.26
C GLU A 13 -9.90 8.85 5.84
N HIS A 14 -8.94 9.18 4.98
CA HIS A 14 -9.20 9.44 3.57
C HIS A 14 -9.80 8.22 2.86
N ILE A 15 -9.27 7.02 3.10
CA ILE A 15 -9.77 5.76 2.54
C ILE A 15 -11.21 5.50 2.97
N ARG A 16 -11.52 5.77 4.25
CA ARG A 16 -12.88 5.59 4.80
C ARG A 16 -13.88 6.58 4.20
N ILE A 17 -13.52 7.85 4.10
CA ILE A 17 -14.39 8.90 3.57
C ILE A 17 -14.69 8.64 2.08
N HIS A 18 -13.66 8.31 1.31
CA HIS A 18 -13.77 8.22 -0.15
C HIS A 18 -14.09 6.81 -0.66
N ARG A 19 -14.22 5.82 0.22
CA ARG A 19 -14.44 4.40 -0.12
C ARG A 19 -13.43 3.92 -1.18
N THR A 20 -12.15 4.15 -0.91
CA THR A 20 -11.08 3.85 -1.85
C THR A 20 -11.01 2.36 -2.18
N ASP A 21 -11.00 2.01 -3.47
CA ASP A 21 -10.92 0.62 -3.93
C ASP A 21 -9.48 0.10 -4.07
N MET A 22 -8.48 0.99 -4.14
CA MET A 22 -7.06 0.64 -4.27
C MET A 22 -6.15 1.61 -3.52
N VAL A 23 -5.16 1.08 -2.82
CA VAL A 23 -4.12 1.83 -2.11
C VAL A 23 -2.75 1.49 -2.68
N ILE A 24 -2.00 2.51 -3.11
CA ILE A 24 -0.58 2.40 -3.41
C ILE A 24 0.19 2.96 -2.23
N CYS A 25 0.87 2.10 -1.49
CA CYS A 25 1.54 2.44 -0.24
C CYS A 25 3.05 2.56 -0.41
N ASP A 26 3.61 3.68 0.02
CA ASP A 26 5.05 3.89 0.12
C ASP A 26 5.60 3.38 1.46
N LEU A 27 6.54 2.43 1.45
CA LEU A 27 7.12 1.93 2.71
C LEU A 27 8.07 2.92 3.40
N ASN A 28 8.58 3.94 2.70
CA ASN A 28 9.50 4.92 3.29
C ASN A 28 8.83 5.92 4.25
N MET A 29 7.49 6.01 4.30
CA MET A 29 6.75 6.99 5.11
C MET A 29 5.40 6.43 5.52
N PRO A 30 5.07 6.46 6.82
CA PRO A 30 4.89 5.25 7.63
C PRO A 30 4.02 4.15 6.97
N GLY A 31 4.50 3.56 5.87
CA GLY A 31 3.72 2.64 5.06
C GLY A 31 3.44 1.34 5.77
N ILE A 32 4.39 0.87 6.57
CA ILE A 32 4.18 -0.32 7.42
C ILE A 32 3.07 -0.06 8.45
N THR A 33 3.04 1.13 9.05
CA THR A 33 1.97 1.51 9.98
C THR A 33 0.63 1.55 9.27
N LEU A 34 0.57 2.12 8.06
CA LEU A 34 -0.66 2.11 7.26
C LEU A 34 -1.11 0.68 6.92
N LEU A 35 -0.21 -0.20 6.46
CA LEU A 35 -0.54 -1.61 6.19
C LEU A 35 -1.09 -2.31 7.43
N ARG A 36 -0.52 -2.06 8.60
CA ARG A 36 -1.04 -2.59 9.86
C ARG A 36 -2.45 -2.08 10.15
N LEU A 37 -2.69 -0.77 10.02
CA LEU A 37 -4.02 -0.20 10.23
C LEU A 37 -5.07 -0.75 9.24
N LEU A 38 -4.69 -0.93 7.97
CA LEU A 38 -5.57 -1.53 6.96
C LEU A 38 -5.90 -2.99 7.28
N ALA A 39 -4.94 -3.74 7.80
CA ALA A 39 -5.18 -5.10 8.30
C ALA A 39 -6.11 -5.12 9.52
N GLU A 40 -5.94 -4.19 10.46
CA GLU A 40 -6.77 -4.10 11.68
C GLU A 40 -8.21 -3.61 11.38
N THR A 41 -8.43 -3.00 10.22
CA THR A 41 -9.74 -2.46 9.80
C THR A 41 -10.41 -3.28 8.70
N ASP A 42 -9.89 -4.47 8.38
CA ASP A 42 -10.38 -5.37 7.33
C ASP A 42 -10.59 -4.66 5.98
N PHE A 43 -9.63 -3.82 5.58
CA PHE A 43 -9.70 -3.13 4.30
C PHE A 43 -9.80 -4.12 3.13
N ALA A 44 -10.92 -4.07 2.40
CA ALA A 44 -11.22 -5.00 1.32
C ALA A 44 -10.67 -4.59 -0.05
N GLY A 45 -10.18 -3.35 -0.18
CA GLY A 45 -9.61 -2.84 -1.41
C GLY A 45 -8.23 -3.41 -1.71
N GLU A 46 -7.76 -3.12 -2.92
CA GLU A 46 -6.51 -3.63 -3.47
C GLU A 46 -5.31 -2.91 -2.88
N ILE A 47 -4.22 -3.64 -2.64
CA ILE A 47 -3.00 -3.10 -2.04
C ILE A 47 -1.81 -3.35 -2.94
N VAL A 48 -1.13 -2.26 -3.28
CA VAL A 48 0.13 -2.26 -4.00
C VAL A 48 1.19 -1.60 -3.14
N ILE A 49 2.35 -2.23 -3.01
CA ILE A 49 3.47 -1.65 -2.27
C ILE A 49 4.44 -1.00 -3.27
N SER A 50 4.66 0.31 -3.16
CA SER A 50 5.65 1.05 -3.97
C SER A 50 6.86 1.39 -3.11
N SER A 51 8.02 0.81 -3.37
CA SER A 51 9.17 0.98 -2.46
C SER A 51 10.54 0.97 -3.13
N ALA A 52 11.49 1.65 -2.47
CA ALA A 52 12.95 1.54 -2.69
C ALA A 52 13.67 1.03 -1.43
N VAL A 53 12.93 0.52 -0.44
CA VAL A 53 13.51 -0.01 0.81
C VAL A 53 14.27 -1.31 0.57
N ASP A 54 15.09 -1.68 1.55
CA ASP A 54 15.77 -2.98 1.61
C ASP A 54 14.79 -4.16 1.43
N GLU A 55 15.26 -5.21 0.76
CA GLU A 55 14.48 -6.43 0.47
C GLU A 55 13.92 -7.08 1.75
N VAL A 56 14.62 -6.97 2.88
CA VAL A 56 14.16 -7.47 4.18
C VAL A 56 12.87 -6.78 4.62
N VAL A 57 12.82 -5.44 4.49
CA VAL A 57 11.64 -4.66 4.87
C VAL A 57 10.48 -4.97 3.92
N LEU A 58 10.76 -5.05 2.62
CA LEU A 58 9.75 -5.41 1.62
C LEU A 58 9.14 -6.80 1.89
N LYS A 59 9.98 -7.81 2.17
CA LYS A 59 9.52 -9.16 2.52
C LYS A 59 8.67 -9.17 3.79
N ALA A 60 9.03 -8.40 4.81
CA ALA A 60 8.24 -8.29 6.03
C ALA A 60 6.86 -7.67 5.75
N SER A 61 6.79 -6.61 4.94
CA SER A 61 5.52 -5.98 4.55
C SER A 61 4.63 -6.90 3.71
N VAL A 62 5.21 -7.64 2.76
CA VAL A 62 4.47 -8.65 1.99
C VAL A 62 3.92 -9.75 2.90
N ARG A 63 4.72 -10.23 3.86
CA ARG A 63 4.27 -11.22 4.85
C ARG A 63 3.10 -10.73 5.68
N MET A 64 3.13 -9.48 6.14
CA MET A 64 2.00 -8.85 6.83
C MET A 64 0.73 -8.90 5.97
N CYS A 65 0.82 -8.48 4.70
CA CYS A 65 -0.32 -8.51 3.80
C CYS A 65 -0.90 -9.91 3.64
N THR A 66 -0.03 -10.92 3.44
CA THR A 66 -0.46 -12.31 3.28
C THR A 66 -1.05 -12.91 4.56
N ALA A 67 -0.48 -12.58 5.74
CA ALA A 67 -0.92 -13.12 7.02
C ALA A 67 -2.31 -12.60 7.43
N HIS A 68 -2.65 -11.39 6.99
CA HIS A 68 -3.94 -10.75 7.24
C HIS A 68 -4.93 -10.93 6.08
N ASN A 69 -4.67 -11.82 5.12
CA ASN A 69 -5.52 -12.07 3.95
C ASN A 69 -5.92 -10.80 3.17
N MET A 70 -5.03 -9.81 3.15
CA MET A 70 -5.28 -8.55 2.43
C MET A 70 -5.24 -8.80 0.92
N ASN A 71 -6.00 -8.01 0.15
CA ASN A 71 -6.04 -8.12 -1.32
C ASN A 71 -4.79 -7.50 -1.96
N PHE A 72 -3.64 -8.12 -1.73
CA PHE A 72 -2.34 -7.67 -2.19
C PHE A 72 -2.08 -8.05 -3.66
N LYS A 73 -1.81 -7.05 -4.51
CA LYS A 73 -1.57 -7.25 -5.94
C LYS A 73 -0.10 -7.36 -6.33
N GLY A 74 0.80 -6.78 -5.53
CA GLY A 74 2.22 -6.85 -5.79
C GLY A 74 3.01 -5.63 -5.37
N THR A 75 4.26 -5.58 -5.83
CA THR A 75 5.22 -4.52 -5.49
C THR A 75 5.68 -3.78 -6.73
N ILE A 76 5.83 -2.46 -6.62
CA ILE A 76 6.44 -1.62 -7.64
C ILE A 76 7.76 -1.07 -7.08
N SER A 77 8.87 -1.38 -7.75
CA SER A 77 10.18 -0.81 -7.41
C SER A 77 10.29 0.62 -7.93
N LYS A 78 10.69 1.54 -7.06
CA LYS A 78 10.96 2.93 -7.44
C LYS A 78 12.32 3.05 -8.17
N PRO A 79 12.49 4.01 -9.10
CA PRO A 79 11.50 4.99 -9.54
C PRO A 79 10.39 4.35 -10.38
N VAL A 80 9.16 4.77 -10.14
CA VAL A 80 8.01 4.31 -10.94
C VAL A 80 7.99 5.12 -12.24
N ILE A 81 8.35 4.48 -13.35
CA ILE A 81 8.16 5.05 -14.68
C ILE A 81 6.71 4.79 -15.13
N HIS A 82 6.07 5.76 -15.79
CA HIS A 82 4.65 5.67 -16.20
C HIS A 82 4.30 4.35 -16.90
N ALA A 83 5.20 3.83 -17.75
CA ALA A 83 5.01 2.57 -18.46
C ALA A 83 4.77 1.34 -17.54
N LYS A 84 5.33 1.35 -16.32
CA LYS A 84 5.20 0.22 -15.37
C LYS A 84 3.85 0.19 -14.66
N LEU A 85 3.09 1.28 -14.64
CA LEU A 85 1.74 1.29 -14.06
C LEU A 85 0.71 0.61 -14.98
N PHE A 86 0.96 0.56 -16.28
CA PHE A 86 0.06 -0.03 -17.28
C PHE A 86 0.38 -1.48 -17.64
N CYS A 87 1.54 -2.00 -17.21
CA CYS A 87 1.92 -3.39 -17.45
C CYS A 87 1.52 -4.27 -16.26
N ASN A 88 0.28 -4.80 -16.32
CA ASN A 88 -0.24 -5.88 -15.45
C ASN A 88 -0.11 -5.66 -13.94
N ILE A 89 -0.78 -4.63 -13.42
CA ILE A 89 -1.36 -4.70 -12.06
C ILE A 89 -2.78 -5.25 -12.19
#